data_AF-A0A8T3PMQ4-F1
#
_entry.id   AF-A0A8T3PMQ4-F1
#
_cell.length_a   1.000
_cell.length_b   1.000
_cell.length_c   1.000
_cell.angle_alpha   90.00
_cell.angle_beta   90.00
_cell.angle_gamma   90.00
#
_symmetry.space_group_name_H-M   'P 1'
#
loop_
_entity.id
_entity.type
_entity.pdbx_description
1 polymer ?
#
loop_
_entity_poly.entity_id
_entity_poly.type
_entity_poly.pdbx_seq_one_letter_code
_entity_poly.pdbx_strand_id
1 'polypeptide(L)'
;MSVLLDTHVWIWWLMGQPELPFGQRVALDRLAERELPFLSAISLWEAHMLNAKGRLKLNRPFKRWLREAASLYTENSRVFMTRTPRRNGSFEY
;
A
#
# COMPACT_ATOMS: atom_id res chain seq x y z
N MET A 1 9.51 12.64 14.61
CA MET A 1 8.12 13.01 14.98
C MET A 1 7.29 11.86 14.47
N SER A 2 6.69 11.05 15.34
CA SER A 2 6.15 9.75 14.93
C SER A 2 4.86 9.90 14.12
N VAL A 3 4.83 9.38 12.89
CA VAL A 3 3.63 9.33 12.05
C VAL A 3 2.94 7.98 12.24
N LEU A 4 1.64 7.99 12.56
CA LEU A 4 0.78 6.81 12.59
C LEU A 4 -0.07 6.81 11.31
N LEU A 5 -0.02 5.72 10.54
CA LEU A 5 -0.79 5.58 9.30
C LEU A 5 -2.17 4.97 9.55
N ASP A 6 -3.13 5.46 8.78
CA ASP A 6 -4.39 4.77 8.53
C ASP A 6 -4.15 3.54 7.63
N THR A 7 -5.04 2.54 7.74
CA THR A 7 -5.01 1.32 6.93
C THR A 7 -4.95 1.61 5.43
N HIS A 8 -5.76 2.55 4.94
CA HIS A 8 -5.85 2.86 3.51
C HIS A 8 -4.61 3.60 3.02
N VAL A 9 -4.10 4.56 3.80
CA VAL A 9 -2.87 5.29 3.44
C VAL A 9 -1.70 4.32 3.36
N TRP A 10 -1.58 3.40 4.32
CA TRP A 10 -0.56 2.35 4.30
C TRP A 10 -0.65 1.46 3.06
N ILE A 11 -1.85 0.98 2.72
CA ILE A 11 -2.08 0.17 1.52
C ILE A 11 -1.74 0.98 0.25
N TRP A 12 -2.25 2.20 0.11
CA TRP A 12 -2.02 3.01 -1.09
C TRP A 12 -0.55 3.37 -1.28
N TRP A 13 0.17 3.61 -0.19
CA TRP A 13 1.60 3.88 -0.21
C TRP A 13 2.38 2.67 -0.73
N LEU A 14 2.21 1.49 -0.11
CA LEU A 14 2.90 0.27 -0.52
C LEU A 14 2.56 -0.19 -1.94
N MET A 15 1.31 0.07 -2.36
CA MET A 15 0.77 -0.39 -3.63
C MET A 15 0.89 0.69 -4.73
N GLY A 16 1.44 1.86 -4.43
CA GLY A 16 1.59 2.98 -5.37
C GLY A 16 0.27 3.47 -5.98
N GLN A 17 -0.83 3.41 -5.22
CA GLN A 17 -2.18 3.71 -5.71
C GLN A 17 -2.39 5.23 -5.88
N PRO A 18 -3.12 5.67 -6.92
CA PRO A 18 -3.34 7.09 -7.21
C PRO A 18 -4.12 7.84 -6.13
N GLU A 19 -4.88 7.14 -5.29
CA GLU A 19 -5.61 7.67 -4.13
C GLU A 19 -4.68 8.36 -3.12
N LEU A 20 -3.40 8.01 -3.08
CA LEU A 20 -2.38 8.72 -2.33
C LEU A 20 -1.58 9.64 -3.29
N PRO A 21 -1.74 10.98 -3.21
CA PRO A 21 -1.05 11.92 -4.08
C PRO A 21 0.46 11.73 -4.13
N PHE A 22 1.06 12.03 -5.29
CA PHE A 22 2.50 11.83 -5.49
C PHE A 22 3.37 12.54 -4.44
N GLY A 23 3.05 13.78 -4.09
CA GLY A 23 3.81 14.51 -3.06
C GLY A 23 3.75 13.84 -1.69
N GLN A 24 2.60 13.25 -1.31
CA GLN A 24 2.45 12.54 -0.04
C GLN A 24 3.20 11.20 -0.05
N ARG A 25 3.21 10.49 -1.19
CA ARG A 25 4.05 9.29 -1.35
C ARG A 25 5.53 9.61 -1.18
N VAL A 26 6.02 10.65 -1.87
CA VAL A 26 7.43 11.08 -1.75
C VAL A 26 7.75 11.49 -0.31
N ALA A 27 6.82 12.12 0.41
CA ALA A 27 7.02 12.46 1.82
C ALA A 27 7.13 11.21 2.70
N LEU A 28 6.30 10.19 2.47
CA LEU A 28 6.37 8.91 3.19
C LEU A 28 7.62 8.10 2.83
N ASP A 29 8.04 8.11 1.56
CA ASP A 29 9.29 7.48 1.12
C ASP A 29 10.49 8.11 1.86
N ARG A 30 10.57 9.45 1.89
CA ARG A 30 11.61 10.19 2.64
C ARG A 30 11.54 9.99 4.15
N LEU A 31 10.34 9.82 4.71
CA LEU A 31 10.18 9.50 6.11
C LEU A 31 10.79 8.12 6.40
N ALA A 32 10.43 7.12 5.59
CA ALA A 32 10.88 5.73 5.74
C ALA A 32 12.40 5.55 5.58
N GLU A 33 13.10 6.44 4.88
CA GLU A 33 14.58 6.49 4.85
C GLU A 33 15.20 6.79 6.22
N ARG A 34 14.45 7.45 7.12
CA ARG A 34 14.95 7.90 8.44
C ARG A 34 14.32 7.11 9.59
N GLU A 35 13.00 6.96 9.55
CA GLU A 35 12.21 6.27 10.55
C GLU A 35 10.98 5.62 9.90
N LEU A 36 10.69 4.37 10.26
CA LEU A 36 9.48 3.72 9.76
C LEU A 36 8.24 4.35 10.43
N PRO A 37 7.19 4.67 9.66
CA PRO A 37 5.93 5.10 10.24
C PRO A 37 5.28 3.95 11.03
N PHE A 38 4.53 4.32 12.07
CA PHE A 38 3.77 3.39 12.88
C PHE A 38 2.51 2.93 12.14
N LEU A 39 2.10 1.70 12.43
CA LEU A 39 0.84 1.12 11.96
C LEU A 39 0.16 0.43 13.14
N SER A 40 -1.14 0.66 13.30
CA SER A 40 -1.91 -0.01 14.35
C SER A 40 -2.11 -1.49 14.02
N ALA A 41 -2.12 -2.35 15.05
CA ALA A 41 -2.41 -3.77 14.88
C ALA A 41 -3.81 -4.00 14.27
N ILE A 42 -4.78 -3.13 14.54
CA ILE A 42 -6.13 -3.24 13.95
C ILE A 42 -6.11 -3.04 12.43
N SER A 43 -5.19 -2.23 11.91
CA SER A 43 -5.03 -1.99 10.47
C SER A 43 -4.60 -3.25 9.74
N LEU A 44 -3.87 -4.16 10.40
CA LEU A 44 -3.52 -5.47 9.83
C LEU A 44 -4.74 -6.36 9.65
N TRP A 45 -5.63 -6.38 10.65
CA TRP A 45 -6.90 -7.12 10.56
C TRP A 45 -7.80 -6.52 9.48
N GLU A 46 -7.92 -5.19 9.42
CA GLU A 46 -8.72 -4.52 8.38
C GLU A 46 -8.18 -4.83 6.98
N ALA A 47 -6.87 -4.76 6.77
CA ALA A 47 -6.24 -5.13 5.50
C ALA A 47 -6.50 -6.60 5.13
N HIS A 48 -6.44 -7.51 6.12
CA HIS A 48 -6.79 -8.91 5.91
C HIS A 48 -8.26 -9.06 5.48
N MET A 49 -9.18 -8.37 6.15
CA MET A 49 -10.60 -8.38 5.84
C MET A 49 -10.90 -7.78 4.46
N LEU A 50 -10.19 -6.72 4.05
CA LEU A 50 -10.28 -6.16 2.70
C LEU A 50 -9.84 -7.19 1.65
N ASN A 51 -8.76 -7.94 1.91
CA ASN A 51 -8.30 -8.99 1.01
C ASN A 51 -9.28 -10.18 0.97
N ALA A 52 -9.75 -10.65 2.12
CA ALA A 52 -10.69 -11.76 2.24
C ALA A 52 -12.02 -11.46 1.53
N LYS A 53 -12.46 -10.19 1.55
CA LYS A 53 -13.66 -9.72 0.84
C LYS A 53 -13.40 -9.36 -0.64
N GLY A 54 -12.19 -9.57 -1.15
CA GLY A 54 -11.82 -9.26 -2.54
C GLY A 54 -11.73 -7.76 -2.88
N ARG A 55 -11.76 -6.88 -1.86
CA ARG A 55 -11.64 -5.42 -1.99
C ARG A 55 -10.18 -4.97 -2.13
N LEU A 56 -9.25 -5.68 -1.49
CA LEU A 56 -7.82 -5.57 -1.75
C LEU A 56 -7.40 -6.78 -2.59
N LYS A 57 -6.96 -6.53 -3.82
CA LYS A 57 -6.51 -7.59 -4.74
C LYS A 57 -4.99 -7.67 -4.73
N LEU A 58 -4.46 -8.78 -4.26
CA LEU A 58 -3.03 -9.05 -4.23
C LEU A 58 -2.72 -10.13 -5.27
N ASN A 59 -1.57 -10.03 -5.94
CA ASN A 59 -1.09 -11.06 -6.87
C ASN A 59 -0.38 -12.23 -6.15
N ARG A 60 -0.45 -12.27 -4.82
CA ARG A 60 0.18 -13.25 -3.95
C ARG A 60 -0.65 -13.43 -2.68
N PRO A 61 -0.47 -14.53 -1.93
CA PRO A 61 -1.19 -14.73 -0.67
C PRO A 61 -0.95 -13.60 0.33
N PHE A 62 -1.98 -13.17 1.06
CA PHE A 62 -1.91 -12.07 2.02
C PHE A 62 -0.78 -12.23 3.04
N LYS A 63 -0.57 -13.44 3.58
CA LYS A 63 0.52 -13.73 4.53
C LYS A 63 1.92 -13.50 3.93
N ARG A 64 2.09 -13.71 2.63
CA ARG A 64 3.35 -13.43 1.94
C ARG A 64 3.52 -11.93 1.75
N TRP A 65 2.47 -11.26 1.25
CA TRP A 65 2.45 -9.81 1.08
C TRP A 65 2.75 -9.07 2.39
N LEU A 66 2.14 -9.47 3.51
CA LEU A 66 2.35 -8.85 4.80
C LEU A 66 3.81 -8.99 5.29
N ARG A 67 4.44 -10.15 5.06
CA ARG A 67 5.85 -10.34 5.41
C ARG A 67 6.78 -9.47 4.57
N GLU A 68 6.48 -9.32 3.28
CA GLU A 68 7.23 -8.43 2.39
C GLU A 68 7.07 -6.97 2.85
N ALA A 69 5.84 -6.54 3.15
CA ALA A 69 5.52 -5.21 3.66
C ALA A 69 6.17 -4.87 5.01
N ALA A 70 6.43 -5.88 5.86
CA ALA A 70 7.10 -5.72 7.14
C ALA A 70 8.63 -5.86 7.04
N SER A 71 9.18 -6.17 5.87
CA SER A 71 10.62 -6.40 5.69
C SER A 71 11.37 -5.11 5.39
N LEU A 72 12.50 -4.92 6.10
CA LEU A 72 13.41 -3.77 5.94
C LEU A 72 14.15 -3.75 4.58
N TYR A 73 14.14 -4.88 3.86
CA TYR A 73 14.81 -5.05 2.56
C TYR A 73 13.82 -5.06 1.40
N THR A 74 12.80 -4.20 1.46
CA THR A 74 12.03 -3.91 0.25
C THR A 74 12.85 -2.92 -0.59
N GLU A 75 13.93 -3.41 -1.23
CA GLU A 75 14.60 -2.70 -2.32
C GLU A 75 13.50 -2.15 -3.23
N ASN A 76 13.49 -0.83 -3.46
CA ASN A 76 12.50 0.02 -4.14
C ASN A 76 11.82 -0.57 -5.39
N SER A 77 11.09 -1.65 -5.20
CA SER A 77 10.42 -2.47 -6.20
C SER A 77 9.04 -2.73 -5.60
N ARG A 78 8.27 -1.64 -5.50
CA ARG A 78 6.90 -1.54 -4.96
C ARG A 78 6.18 -2.87 -5.06
N VAL A 79 5.65 -3.37 -3.93
CA VAL A 79 5.06 -4.72 -3.79
C VAL A 79 4.05 -4.97 -4.92
N PHE A 80 4.55 -5.54 -6.03
CA PHE A 80 3.93 -5.34 -7.34
C PHE A 80 2.53 -5.95 -7.43
N MET A 81 1.62 -5.23 -8.08
CA MET A 81 0.29 -5.69 -8.50
C MET A 81 0.29 -6.27 -9.91
N THR A 82 -0.70 -7.11 -10.21
CA THR A 82 -1.25 -7.22 -11.58
C THR A 82 -2.20 -6.04 -11.80
N ARG A 83 -1.89 -5.11 -12.73
CA ARG A 83 -2.87 -4.09 -13.15
C ARG A 83 -4.10 -4.80 -13.73
N THR A 84 -5.24 -4.74 -13.04
CA THR A 84 -6.53 -4.94 -13.73
C THR A 84 -6.89 -3.65 -14.46
N PRO A 85 -7.25 -3.70 -15.76
CA PRO A 85 -7.72 -2.51 -16.46
C PRO A 85 -9.03 -2.06 -15.80
N ARG A 86 -9.09 -0.78 -15.40
CA ARG A 86 -10.38 -0.15 -15.10
C ARG A 86 -11.16 -0.08 -16.40
N ARG A 87 -12.21 -0.89 -16.51
CA ARG A 87 -13.26 -0.72 -17.52
C ARG A 87 -14.16 0.42 -17.04
N ASN A 88 -13.95 1.62 -17.57
CA ASN A 88 -15.01 2.49 -18.10
C ASN A 88 -14.50 3.90 -18.43
N GLY A 89 -14.89 4.37 -19.62
CA GLY A 89 -15.19 5.77 -19.89
C GLY A 89 -14.12 6.56 -20.61
N SER A 90 -14.13 6.48 -21.95
CA SER A 90 -13.93 7.59 -22.89
C SER A 90 -13.01 8.75 -22.48
N PHE A 91 -11.83 8.79 -23.09
CA PHE A 91 -11.10 10.03 -23.33
C PHE A 91 -11.31 10.40 -24.80
N GLU A 92 -12.03 11.49 -25.05
CA GLU A 92 -11.83 12.32 -26.23
C GLU A 92 -10.62 13.24 -25.98
N TYR A 93 -9.98 13.61 -27.10
CA TYR A 93 -8.60 14.10 -27.29
C TYR A 93 -8.16 15.29 -26.44
#